data_AF-A0AA35X051-F1
#
_entry.id   AF-A0AA35X051-F1
#
_cell.length_a   1.000
_cell.length_b   1.000
_cell.length_c   1.000
_cell.angle_alpha   90.00
_cell.angle_beta   90.00
_cell.angle_gamma   90.00
#
_symmetry.space_group_name_H-M   'P 1'
#
loop_
_entity.id
_entity.type
_entity.pdbx_description
1 polymer ?
#
loop_
_entity_poly.entity_id
_entity_poly.type
_entity_poly.pdbx_seq_one_letter_code
_entity_poly.pdbx_strand_id
1 'polypeptide(L)'
;MLSACLSFYLVDACLSRHSQPPPQTVGIGVPVAFVFLHYLTTGDRLDLVHALLTISLTVLLTGIITDLIKVSVGRPRPDFYYRCFPDGQVSSDLVCLGEADVVEKGRKSFPSGHSAWAFSCGGFLSLYLSGKLHLFGPQGRGQAWRLCAFLTPLLTSCVASLTRLQDHKHHWEDVVAGCVIGVVVSLLCYLQYYPSPLSPHCDSPLTNNGAYHLALWTPHTRKKYYATPPALNAV
;
A
#
# COMPACT_ATOMS: atom_id res chain seq x y z
N MET A 1 21.65 -3.86 7.03
CA MET A 1 20.39 -3.22 6.61
C MET A 1 20.46 -2.70 5.17
N LEU A 2 21.44 -1.86 4.79
CA LEU A 2 21.69 -1.52 3.38
C LEU A 2 21.85 -2.77 2.49
N SER A 3 22.57 -3.79 2.96
CA SER A 3 22.73 -5.07 2.23
C SER A 3 21.41 -5.80 1.99
N ALA A 4 20.42 -5.73 2.89
CA ALA A 4 19.12 -6.38 2.70
C ALA A 4 18.25 -5.58 1.70
N CYS A 5 18.27 -4.24 1.80
CA CYS A 5 17.65 -3.36 0.80
C CYS A 5 18.28 -3.55 -0.59
N LEU A 6 19.61 -3.70 -0.68
CA LEU A 6 20.33 -3.98 -1.92
C LEU A 6 20.01 -5.39 -2.46
N SER A 7 19.89 -6.40 -1.58
CA SER A 7 19.51 -7.75 -2.00
C SER A 7 18.07 -7.81 -2.50
N PHE A 8 17.12 -7.12 -1.85
CA PHE A 8 15.75 -6.99 -2.37
C PHE A 8 15.72 -6.22 -3.69
N TYR A 9 16.50 -5.14 -3.82
CA TYR A 9 16.66 -4.38 -5.06
C TYR A 9 17.22 -5.25 -6.20
N LEU A 10 18.23 -6.07 -5.95
CA LEU A 10 18.83 -6.96 -6.96
C LEU A 10 17.90 -8.11 -7.34
N VAL A 11 17.13 -8.65 -6.40
CA VAL A 11 16.14 -9.70 -6.66
C VAL A 11 14.97 -9.15 -7.51
N ASP A 12 14.46 -7.95 -7.20
CA ASP A 12 13.33 -7.35 -7.93
C ASP A 12 13.76 -6.82 -9.33
N ALA A 13 14.98 -6.30 -9.45
CA ALA A 13 15.58 -5.93 -10.74
C ALA A 13 15.89 -7.15 -11.63
N CYS A 14 16.22 -8.30 -11.03
CA CYS A 14 16.40 -9.57 -11.74
C CYS A 14 15.05 -10.17 -12.20
N LEU A 15 14.02 -10.11 -11.34
CA LEU A 15 12.65 -10.54 -11.65
C LEU A 15 11.91 -9.64 -12.64
N SER A 16 12.29 -8.36 -12.75
CA SER A 16 11.75 -7.45 -13.79
C SER A 16 12.12 -7.86 -15.22
N ARG A 17 13.17 -8.68 -15.39
CA ARG A 17 13.65 -9.10 -16.71
C ARG A 17 12.99 -10.37 -17.26
N HIS A 18 12.33 -11.16 -16.40
CA HIS A 18 11.66 -12.40 -16.78
C HIS A 18 10.30 -12.51 -16.08
N SER A 19 9.22 -12.26 -16.81
CA SER A 19 7.84 -12.65 -16.47
C SER A 19 7.37 -12.19 -15.09
N GLN A 20 7.04 -10.91 -14.96
CA GLN A 20 6.45 -10.35 -13.75
C GLN A 20 5.15 -11.10 -13.37
N PRO A 21 5.05 -11.75 -12.19
CA PRO A 21 3.75 -12.11 -11.63
C PRO A 21 2.93 -10.82 -11.43
N PRO A 22 1.58 -10.88 -11.42
CA PRO A 22 0.78 -9.69 -11.24
C PRO A 22 1.21 -8.99 -9.93
N PRO A 23 1.48 -7.66 -9.97
CA PRO A 23 2.02 -6.90 -8.82
C PRO A 23 1.17 -7.04 -7.55
N GLN A 24 -0.11 -7.37 -7.73
CA GLN A 24 -1.07 -7.61 -6.67
C GLN A 24 -0.68 -8.79 -5.77
N THR A 25 -0.13 -9.87 -6.31
CA THR A 25 0.13 -11.10 -5.53
C THR A 25 1.30 -10.94 -4.56
N VAL A 26 2.41 -10.36 -5.02
CA VAL A 26 3.59 -10.11 -4.18
C VAL A 26 3.30 -8.97 -3.19
N GLY A 27 2.59 -7.93 -3.64
CA GLY A 27 2.24 -6.77 -2.80
C GLY A 27 1.36 -7.12 -1.61
N ILE A 28 0.37 -8.01 -1.77
CA ILE A 28 -0.56 -8.40 -0.69
C ILE A 28 0.07 -9.43 0.26
N GLY A 29 0.88 -10.35 -0.26
CA GLY A 29 1.47 -11.43 0.54
C GLY A 29 2.35 -10.92 1.68
N VAL A 30 3.13 -9.86 1.44
CA VAL A 30 4.07 -9.32 2.45
C VAL A 30 3.34 -8.72 3.67
N PRO A 31 2.39 -7.77 3.54
CA PRO A 31 1.63 -7.27 4.68
C PRO A 31 0.89 -8.38 5.44
N VAL A 32 0.26 -9.32 4.72
CA VAL A 32 -0.46 -10.44 5.35
C VAL A 32 0.50 -11.31 6.18
N ALA A 33 1.70 -11.60 5.67
CA ALA A 33 2.70 -12.37 6.39
C ALA A 33 3.16 -11.66 7.68
N PHE A 34 3.38 -10.35 7.64
CA PHE A 34 3.75 -9.57 8.83
C PHE A 34 2.65 -9.54 9.88
N VAL A 35 1.39 -9.34 9.46
CA VAL A 35 0.22 -9.37 10.35
C VAL A 35 0.05 -10.77 10.97
N PHE A 36 0.20 -11.82 10.16
CA PHE A 36 0.09 -13.18 10.65
C PHE A 36 1.22 -13.54 11.61
N LEU A 37 2.45 -13.12 11.33
CA LEU A 37 3.58 -13.27 12.25
C LEU A 37 3.31 -12.55 13.58
N HIS A 38 2.79 -11.32 13.54
CA HIS A 38 2.39 -10.60 14.74
C HIS A 38 1.33 -11.37 15.55
N TYR A 39 0.32 -11.92 14.87
CA TYR A 39 -0.69 -12.78 15.49
C TYR A 39 -0.07 -14.02 16.14
N LEU A 40 0.86 -14.71 15.47
CA LEU A 40 1.54 -15.88 16.05
C LEU A 40 2.35 -15.52 17.31
N THR A 41 2.90 -14.30 17.38
CA THR A 41 3.68 -13.85 18.55
C THR A 41 2.83 -13.33 19.71
N THR A 42 1.66 -12.74 19.44
CA THR A 42 0.85 -12.05 20.47
C THR A 42 -0.46 -12.75 20.82
N GLY A 43 -0.98 -13.58 19.91
CA GLY A 43 -2.32 -14.16 20.02
C GLY A 43 -3.47 -13.16 19.84
N ASP A 44 -3.19 -11.92 19.42
CA ASP A 44 -4.22 -10.88 19.29
C ASP A 44 -5.07 -11.08 18.02
N ARG A 45 -6.23 -11.72 18.20
CA ARG A 45 -7.20 -11.96 17.13
C ARG A 45 -7.91 -10.70 16.66
N LEU A 46 -8.07 -9.71 17.55
CA LEU A 46 -8.75 -8.47 17.20
C LEU A 46 -7.91 -7.69 16.20
N ASP A 47 -6.60 -7.57 16.48
CA ASP A 47 -5.65 -6.95 15.57
C ASP A 47 -5.57 -7.68 14.24
N LEU A 48 -5.50 -9.02 14.25
CA LEU A 48 -5.50 -9.82 13.02
C LEU A 48 -6.70 -9.48 12.12
N VAL A 49 -7.91 -9.48 12.68
CA VAL A 49 -9.13 -9.20 11.92
C VAL A 49 -9.12 -7.77 11.38
N HIS A 50 -8.79 -6.78 12.22
CA HIS A 50 -8.78 -5.36 11.80
C HIS A 50 -7.71 -5.09 10.73
N ALA A 51 -6.52 -5.69 10.87
CA ALA A 51 -5.47 -5.60 9.88
C ALA A 51 -5.87 -6.24 8.54
N LEU A 52 -6.48 -7.43 8.56
CA LEU A 52 -6.96 -8.09 7.34
C LEU A 52 -8.11 -7.32 6.66
N LEU A 53 -9.03 -6.76 7.44
CA LEU A 53 -10.07 -5.86 6.93
C LEU A 53 -9.48 -4.58 6.32
N THR A 54 -8.43 -4.02 6.95
CA THR A 54 -7.75 -2.84 6.44
C THR A 54 -7.03 -3.15 5.12
N ILE A 55 -6.32 -4.27 5.04
CA ILE A 55 -5.63 -4.72 3.82
C ILE A 55 -6.64 -4.91 2.70
N SER A 56 -7.73 -5.64 2.95
CA SER A 56 -8.74 -5.92 1.92
C SER A 56 -9.41 -4.64 1.43
N LEU A 57 -9.79 -3.73 2.34
CA LEU A 57 -10.36 -2.44 1.97
C LEU A 57 -9.39 -1.58 1.16
N THR A 58 -8.12 -1.51 1.58
CA THR A 58 -7.06 -0.75 0.90
C THR A 58 -6.85 -1.25 -0.53
N VAL A 59 -6.77 -2.57 -0.70
CA VAL A 59 -6.62 -3.24 -1.99
C VAL A 59 -7.80 -2.97 -2.91
N LEU A 60 -9.03 -3.16 -2.42
CA LEU A 60 -10.24 -2.96 -3.20
C LEU A 60 -10.43 -1.51 -3.63
N LEU A 61 -10.28 -0.56 -2.70
CA LEU A 61 -10.42 0.86 -3.01
C LEU A 61 -9.33 1.33 -3.98
N THR A 62 -8.08 0.90 -3.80
CA THR A 62 -6.99 1.25 -4.73
C THR A 62 -7.29 0.72 -6.14
N GLY A 63 -7.75 -0.53 -6.26
CA GLY A 63 -8.15 -1.13 -7.53
C GLY A 63 -9.25 -0.34 -8.22
N ILE A 64 -10.38 -0.13 -7.52
CA ILE A 64 -11.54 0.60 -8.06
C ILE A 64 -11.16 2.02 -8.51
N ILE A 65 -10.44 2.76 -7.65
CA ILE A 65 -10.05 4.15 -7.95
C ILE A 65 -9.14 4.19 -9.19
N THR A 66 -8.12 3.33 -9.24
CA THR A 66 -7.16 3.34 -10.35
C THR A 66 -7.77 2.89 -11.66
N ASP A 67 -8.62 1.87 -11.66
CA ASP A 67 -9.30 1.39 -12.87
C ASP A 67 -10.32 2.40 -13.39
N LEU A 68 -11.07 3.04 -12.49
CA LEU A 68 -11.99 4.11 -12.86
C LEU A 68 -11.25 5.25 -13.56
N ILE A 69 -10.18 5.77 -12.95
CA ILE A 69 -9.41 6.88 -13.52
C ILE A 69 -8.76 6.46 -14.85
N LYS A 70 -8.25 5.22 -14.97
CA LYS A 70 -7.68 4.70 -16.22
C LYS A 70 -8.65 4.74 -17.37
N VAL A 71 -9.87 4.26 -17.15
CA VAL A 71 -10.92 4.23 -18.18
C VAL A 71 -11.42 5.65 -18.49
N SER A 72 -11.50 6.53 -17.49
CA SER A 72 -11.93 7.92 -17.69
C SER A 72 -10.92 8.79 -18.44
N VAL A 73 -9.62 8.65 -18.14
CA VAL A 73 -8.59 9.53 -18.71
C VAL A 73 -8.11 9.05 -20.07
N GLY A 74 -7.97 7.73 -20.27
CA GLY A 74 -7.60 7.17 -21.58
C GLY A 74 -6.22 7.61 -22.12
N ARG A 75 -5.29 8.03 -21.24
CA ARG A 75 -3.95 8.53 -21.62
C ARG A 75 -3.15 7.42 -22.32
N PRO A 76 -2.57 7.68 -23.52
CA PRO A 76 -1.68 6.73 -24.18
C PRO A 76 -0.37 6.56 -23.42
N ARG A 77 0.20 5.35 -23.46
CA ARG A 77 1.52 5.02 -22.88
C ARG A 77 2.68 5.54 -23.76
N PRO A 78 3.90 5.65 -23.22
CA PRO A 78 5.08 5.99 -24.03
C PRO A 78 5.33 5.00 -25.17
N ASP A 79 4.99 3.72 -24.98
CA ASP A 79 5.10 2.67 -25.99
C ASP A 79 3.85 2.54 -26.89
N PHE A 80 2.91 3.48 -26.84
CA PHE A 80 1.64 3.40 -27.59
C PHE A 80 1.82 3.35 -29.11
N TYR A 81 2.78 4.10 -29.65
CA TYR A 81 3.03 4.14 -31.09
C TYR A 81 3.27 2.74 -31.67
N TYR A 82 4.18 1.97 -31.08
CA TYR A 82 4.53 0.62 -31.54
C TYR A 82 3.43 -0.42 -31.24
N ARG A 83 2.52 -0.14 -30.30
CA ARG A 83 1.32 -0.96 -30.10
C ARG A 83 0.30 -0.74 -31.20
N CYS A 84 0.18 0.49 -31.69
CA CYS A 84 -0.76 0.88 -32.74
C CYS A 84 -0.25 0.52 -34.14
N PHE A 85 1.05 0.70 -34.39
CA PHE A 85 1.73 0.40 -35.66
C PHE A 85 2.92 -0.55 -35.41
N PRO A 86 2.69 -1.88 -35.41
CA PRO A 86 3.74 -2.86 -35.16
C PRO A 86 4.90 -2.79 -36.16
N ASP A 87 4.60 -2.47 -37.43
CA ASP A 87 5.59 -2.34 -38.51
C ASP A 87 6.34 -0.99 -38.47
N GLY A 88 6.00 -0.11 -37.53
CA GLY A 88 6.58 1.22 -37.38
C GLY A 88 6.18 2.23 -38.46
N GLN A 89 5.37 1.82 -39.43
CA GLN A 89 4.83 2.65 -40.52
C GLN A 89 3.40 3.10 -40.20
N VAL A 90 3.13 4.38 -40.38
CA VAL A 90 1.79 4.95 -40.15
C VAL A 90 0.90 4.68 -41.37
N SER A 91 -0.29 4.13 -41.13
CA SER A 91 -1.31 3.98 -42.18
C SER A 91 -1.81 5.36 -42.63
N SER A 92 -2.10 5.52 -43.93
CA SER A 92 -2.65 6.77 -44.51
C SER A 92 -3.91 7.25 -43.79
N ASP A 93 -4.68 6.31 -43.26
CA ASP A 93 -5.99 6.56 -42.66
C ASP A 93 -5.89 6.72 -41.12
N LEU A 94 -4.68 6.71 -40.56
CA LEU A 94 -4.39 6.81 -39.11
C LEU A 94 -5.08 5.73 -38.25
N VAL A 95 -5.52 4.63 -38.87
CA VAL A 95 -6.12 3.49 -38.19
C VAL A 95 -5.02 2.62 -37.57
N CYS A 96 -5.15 2.30 -36.27
CA CYS A 96 -4.25 1.35 -35.62
C CYS A 96 -4.40 -0.04 -36.23
N LEU A 97 -3.27 -0.65 -36.59
CA LEU A 97 -3.18 -1.99 -37.19
C LEU A 97 -2.84 -3.07 -36.16
N GLY A 98 -2.40 -2.67 -34.96
CA GLY A 98 -2.13 -3.58 -33.86
C GLY A 98 -3.38 -4.26 -33.30
N GLU A 99 -3.17 -5.35 -32.56
CA GLU A 99 -4.23 -6.11 -31.89
C GLU A 99 -5.04 -5.24 -30.92
N ALA A 100 -6.37 -5.33 -31.00
CA ALA A 100 -7.31 -4.47 -30.27
C ALA A 100 -7.02 -4.42 -28.76
N ASP A 101 -6.79 -5.58 -28.13
CA ASP A 101 -6.50 -5.69 -26.70
C ASP A 101 -5.19 -4.99 -26.31
N VAL A 102 -4.17 -5.08 -27.17
CA VAL A 102 -2.85 -4.49 -26.93
C VAL A 102 -2.92 -2.96 -27.06
N VAL A 103 -3.65 -2.48 -28.06
CA VAL A 103 -3.94 -1.06 -28.29
C VAL A 103 -4.77 -0.48 -27.15
N GLU A 104 -5.83 -1.17 -26.71
CA GLU A 104 -6.67 -0.73 -25.58
C GLU A 104 -5.86 -0.64 -24.28
N LYS A 105 -5.03 -1.64 -23.97
CA LYS A 105 -4.08 -1.57 -22.83
C LYS A 105 -3.09 -0.42 -22.96
N GLY A 106 -2.72 -0.07 -24.19
CA GLY A 106 -1.90 1.08 -24.52
C GLY A 106 -2.54 2.42 -24.19
N ARG A 107 -3.89 2.51 -24.14
CA ARG A 107 -4.64 3.71 -23.75
C ARG A 107 -4.90 3.84 -22.24
N LYS A 108 -4.41 2.91 -21.42
CA LYS A 108 -4.63 2.89 -19.97
C LYS A 108 -3.35 3.25 -19.20
N SER A 109 -2.72 4.38 -19.54
CA SER A 109 -1.47 4.82 -18.91
C SER A 109 -1.69 5.43 -17.52
N PHE A 110 -2.50 6.49 -17.41
CA PHE A 110 -2.68 7.24 -16.17
C PHE A 110 -3.81 6.68 -15.30
N PRO A 111 -3.65 6.58 -13.97
CA PRO A 111 -2.39 6.58 -13.21
C PRO A 111 -1.69 5.21 -13.33
N SER A 112 -0.44 5.11 -12.87
CA SER A 112 0.27 3.85 -12.77
C SER A 112 -0.38 2.95 -11.72
N GLY A 113 -1.05 1.88 -12.16
CA GLY A 113 -1.62 0.88 -11.26
C GLY A 113 -0.55 0.20 -10.42
N HIS A 114 0.55 -0.24 -11.03
CA HIS A 114 1.67 -0.87 -10.31
C HIS A 114 2.17 -0.02 -9.15
N SER A 115 2.32 1.28 -9.38
CA SER A 115 2.77 2.22 -8.35
C SER A 115 1.72 2.39 -7.25
N ALA A 116 0.44 2.54 -7.62
CA ALA A 116 -0.64 2.66 -6.65
C ALA A 116 -0.77 1.42 -5.75
N TRP A 117 -0.73 0.21 -6.32
CA TRP A 117 -0.78 -1.05 -5.58
C TRP A 117 0.45 -1.24 -4.68
N ALA A 118 1.64 -0.90 -5.18
CA ALA A 118 2.87 -0.99 -4.39
C ALA A 118 2.84 -0.03 -3.19
N PHE A 119 2.43 1.23 -3.39
CA PHE A 119 2.35 2.21 -2.32
C PHE A 119 1.14 2.03 -1.40
N SER A 120 0.06 1.39 -1.83
CA SER A 120 -1.06 1.06 -0.94
C SER A 120 -0.69 -0.07 0.02
N CYS A 121 -0.08 -1.14 -0.47
CA CYS A 121 0.38 -2.25 0.37
C CYS A 121 1.58 -1.85 1.26
N GLY A 122 2.58 -1.20 0.67
CA GLY A 122 3.75 -0.70 1.41
C GLY A 122 3.39 0.41 2.40
N GLY A 123 2.49 1.32 2.01
CA GLY A 123 1.97 2.36 2.89
C GLY A 123 1.24 1.81 4.10
N PHE A 124 0.34 0.83 3.89
CA PHE A 124 -0.32 0.14 5.00
C PHE A 124 0.70 -0.55 5.91
N LEU A 125 1.64 -1.32 5.36
CA LEU A 125 2.63 -2.03 6.17
C LEU A 125 3.51 -1.07 6.98
N SER A 126 3.93 0.05 6.38
CA SER A 126 4.66 1.10 7.08
C SER A 126 3.83 1.70 8.23
N LEU A 127 2.56 2.05 7.99
CA LEU A 127 1.68 2.56 9.04
C LEU A 127 1.46 1.54 10.16
N TYR A 128 1.22 0.28 9.81
CA TYR A 128 1.06 -0.83 10.76
C TYR A 128 2.32 -1.01 11.63
N LEU A 129 3.51 -1.06 11.02
CA LEU A 129 4.78 -1.13 11.75
C LEU A 129 5.01 0.11 12.61
N SER A 130 4.63 1.30 12.15
CA SER A 130 4.78 2.53 12.94
C SER A 130 3.97 2.47 14.24
N GLY A 131 2.77 1.88 14.19
CA GLY A 131 1.92 1.66 15.35
C GLY A 131 2.51 0.62 16.30
N LYS A 132 2.84 -0.58 15.79
CA LYS A 132 3.37 -1.69 16.59
C LYS A 132 4.73 -1.40 17.22
N LEU A 133 5.55 -0.59 16.56
CA LEU A 133 6.85 -0.16 17.08
C LEU A 133 6.77 1.15 17.87
N HIS A 134 5.59 1.75 18.06
CA HIS A 134 5.44 3.07 18.70
C HIS A 134 6.42 4.12 18.14
N LEU A 135 6.66 4.13 16.82
CA LEU A 135 7.72 4.89 16.18
C LEU A 135 7.70 6.37 16.58
N PHE A 136 6.52 6.99 16.50
CA PHE A 136 6.35 8.42 16.80
C PHE A 136 5.93 8.69 18.25
N GLY A 137 5.71 7.65 19.05
CA GLY A 137 5.36 7.77 20.45
C GLY A 137 6.57 8.09 21.34
N PRO A 138 6.34 8.54 22.59
CA PRO A 138 7.43 8.85 23.54
C PRO A 138 8.42 7.70 23.76
N GLN A 139 7.95 6.46 23.63
CA GLN A 139 8.73 5.24 23.84
C GLN A 139 9.62 4.86 22.65
N GLY A 140 9.35 5.36 21.44
CA GLY A 140 10.07 5.00 20.22
C GLY A 140 10.95 6.08 19.62
N ARG A 141 10.77 7.34 20.02
CA ARG A 141 11.62 8.45 19.55
C ARG A 141 13.08 8.22 19.95
N GLY A 142 13.99 8.51 19.02
CA GLY A 142 15.44 8.31 19.19
C GLY A 142 15.97 6.94 18.77
N GLN A 143 15.11 5.98 18.40
CA GLN A 143 15.53 4.66 17.94
C GLN A 143 15.53 4.54 16.41
N ALA A 144 16.69 4.75 15.78
CA ALA A 144 16.83 4.77 14.32
C ALA A 144 16.33 3.50 13.62
N TRP A 145 16.49 2.32 14.23
CA TRP A 145 16.06 1.06 13.64
C TRP A 145 14.54 1.00 13.42
N ARG A 146 13.73 1.66 14.25
CA ARG A 146 12.26 1.73 14.09
C ARG A 146 11.88 2.58 12.88
N LEU A 147 12.61 3.68 12.65
CA LEU A 147 12.44 4.52 11.47
C LEU A 147 12.84 3.75 10.22
N CYS A 148 13.95 3.01 10.25
CA CYS A 148 14.36 2.16 9.14
C CYS A 148 13.33 1.07 8.83
N ALA A 149 12.74 0.43 9.86
CA ALA A 149 11.67 -0.55 9.67
C ALA A 149 10.44 0.08 9.01
N PHE A 150 10.05 1.29 9.40
CA PHE A 150 8.97 2.06 8.77
C PHE A 150 9.26 2.45 7.31
N LEU A 151 10.49 2.87 7.01
CA LEU A 151 10.87 3.32 5.66
C LEU A 151 11.08 2.16 4.69
N THR A 152 11.43 0.96 5.18
CA THR A 152 11.78 -0.18 4.31
C THR A 152 10.65 -0.52 3.32
N PRO A 153 9.37 -0.70 3.73
CA PRO A 153 8.28 -0.97 2.79
C PRO A 153 8.07 0.14 1.76
N LEU A 154 8.18 1.42 2.16
CA LEU A 154 8.05 2.56 1.24
C LEU A 154 9.18 2.60 0.21
N LEU A 155 10.42 2.31 0.65
CA LEU A 155 11.57 2.26 -0.25
C LEU A 155 11.47 1.11 -1.24
N THR A 156 10.99 -0.07 -0.81
CA THR A 156 10.72 -1.19 -1.72
C THR A 156 9.64 -0.84 -2.73
N SER A 157 8.56 -0.17 -2.31
CA SER A 157 7.50 0.29 -3.22
C SER A 157 7.97 1.36 -4.20
N CYS A 158 8.91 2.22 -3.78
CA CYS A 158 9.55 3.22 -4.63
C CYS A 158 10.39 2.54 -5.73
N VAL A 159 11.24 1.59 -5.36
CA VAL A 159 12.02 0.80 -6.32
C VAL A 159 11.11 0.10 -7.32
N ALA A 160 10.09 -0.63 -6.85
CA ALA A 160 9.13 -1.32 -7.70
C ALA A 160 8.42 -0.34 -8.66
N SER A 161 8.13 0.89 -8.22
CA SER A 161 7.51 1.91 -9.06
C SER A 161 8.46 2.49 -10.12
N LEU A 162 9.75 2.67 -9.79
CA LEU A 162 10.76 3.17 -10.72
C LEU A 162 11.01 2.21 -11.89
N THR A 163 10.82 0.90 -11.71
CA THR A 163 10.90 -0.07 -12.81
C THR A 163 9.95 0.28 -13.96
N ARG A 164 8.80 0.90 -13.68
CA ARG A 164 7.81 1.29 -14.70
C ARG A 164 8.29 2.43 -15.60
N LEU A 165 9.22 3.25 -15.12
CA LEU A 165 9.89 4.27 -15.91
C LEU A 165 11.01 3.64 -16.76
N GLN A 166 11.78 2.72 -16.17
CA GLN A 166 12.84 1.99 -16.86
C GLN A 166 12.30 1.14 -18.03
N ASP A 167 11.13 0.53 -17.85
CA ASP A 167 10.48 -0.29 -18.88
C ASP A 167 9.69 0.53 -19.93
N HIS A 168 9.76 1.87 -19.87
CA HIS A 168 8.99 2.80 -20.71
C HIS A 168 7.47 2.53 -20.73
N LYS A 169 6.92 2.01 -19.63
CA LYS A 169 5.49 1.64 -19.54
C LYS A 169 4.60 2.78 -19.07
N HIS A 170 5.17 3.76 -18.38
CA HIS A 170 4.46 4.88 -17.79
C HIS A 170 5.31 6.15 -17.87
N HIS A 171 4.64 7.29 -17.97
CA HIS A 171 5.31 8.57 -17.74
C HIS A 171 5.53 8.77 -16.24
N TRP A 172 6.46 9.65 -15.89
CA TRP A 172 6.75 9.92 -14.48
C TRP A 172 5.54 10.50 -13.74
N GLU A 173 4.65 11.27 -14.40
CA GLU A 173 3.44 11.79 -13.76
C GLU A 173 2.46 10.66 -13.42
N ASP A 174 2.36 9.65 -14.29
CA ASP A 174 1.51 8.47 -14.05
C ASP A 174 1.98 7.72 -12.81
N VAL A 175 3.30 7.59 -12.63
CA VAL A 175 3.92 6.95 -11.47
C VAL A 175 3.69 7.75 -10.21
N VAL A 176 3.99 9.06 -10.21
CA VAL A 176 3.79 9.94 -9.05
C VAL A 176 2.33 9.95 -8.60
N ALA A 177 1.38 10.09 -9.54
CA ALA A 177 -0.05 10.04 -9.23
C ALA A 177 -0.45 8.69 -8.61
N GLY A 178 0.09 7.58 -9.13
CA GLY A 178 -0.10 6.26 -8.55
C GLY A 178 0.41 6.19 -7.10
N CYS A 179 1.64 6.66 -6.84
CA CYS A 179 2.21 6.69 -5.49
C CYS A 179 1.32 7.49 -4.51
N VAL A 180 0.86 8.67 -4.92
CA VAL A 180 -0.02 9.53 -4.11
C VAL A 180 -1.33 8.81 -3.79
N ILE A 181 -1.99 8.20 -4.79
CA ILE A 181 -3.22 7.43 -4.59
C ILE A 181 -2.98 6.31 -3.57
N GLY A 182 -1.90 5.53 -3.73
CA GLY A 182 -1.60 4.42 -2.83
C GLY A 182 -1.37 4.86 -1.38
N VAL A 183 -0.58 5.92 -1.17
CA VAL A 183 -0.33 6.48 0.18
C VAL A 183 -1.61 7.03 0.81
N VAL A 184 -2.41 7.79 0.05
CA VAL A 184 -3.65 8.38 0.58
C VAL A 184 -4.66 7.30 0.93
N VAL A 185 -4.91 6.33 0.04
CA VAL A 185 -5.87 5.24 0.28
C VAL A 185 -5.44 4.40 1.49
N SER A 186 -4.16 4.01 1.57
CA SER A 186 -3.66 3.25 2.72
C SER A 186 -3.77 4.01 4.04
N LEU A 187 -3.50 5.32 4.04
CA LEU A 187 -3.68 6.16 5.23
C LEU A 187 -5.15 6.23 5.66
N LEU A 188 -6.08 6.48 4.74
CA LEU A 188 -7.51 6.56 5.05
C LEU A 188 -8.05 5.23 5.59
N CYS A 189 -7.70 4.12 4.94
CA CYS A 189 -8.11 2.79 5.40
C CYS A 189 -7.48 2.43 6.74
N TYR A 190 -6.21 2.77 6.97
CA TYR A 190 -5.57 2.57 8.26
C TYR A 190 -6.30 3.33 9.37
N LEU A 191 -6.60 4.62 9.15
CA LEU A 191 -7.29 5.45 10.13
C LEU A 191 -8.74 5.00 10.41
N GLN A 192 -9.35 4.23 9.49
CA GLN A 192 -10.67 3.65 9.70
C GLN A 192 -10.67 2.56 10.79
N TYR A 193 -9.56 1.83 10.96
CA TYR A 193 -9.46 0.69 11.88
C TYR A 193 -8.44 0.90 13.02
N TYR A 194 -7.52 1.84 12.88
CA TYR A 194 -6.44 2.14 13.83
C TYR A 194 -6.42 3.62 14.20
N PRO A 195 -6.00 3.97 15.44
CA PRO A 195 -5.78 5.35 15.81
C PRO A 195 -4.57 5.96 15.07
N SER A 196 -4.44 7.28 15.12
CA SER A 196 -3.29 7.98 14.55
C SER A 196 -1.95 7.39 15.04
N PRO A 197 -0.93 7.25 14.18
CA PRO A 197 0.42 6.80 14.58
C PRO A 197 1.11 7.67 15.64
N LEU A 198 0.60 8.90 15.85
CA LEU A 198 1.07 9.82 16.87
C LEU A 198 0.42 9.58 18.24
N SER A 199 -0.64 8.77 18.29
CA SER A 199 -1.36 8.43 19.52
C SER A 199 -0.51 7.56 20.45
N PRO A 200 -0.60 7.71 21.78
CA PRO A 200 0.03 6.79 22.72
C PRO A 200 -0.40 5.33 22.57
N HIS A 201 -1.61 5.10 22.03
CA HIS A 201 -2.21 3.78 21.84
C HIS A 201 -2.24 3.37 20.36
N CYS A 202 -1.23 3.76 19.58
CA CYS A 202 -1.11 3.47 18.14
C CYS A 202 -0.94 1.98 17.79
N ASP A 203 -0.66 1.15 18.79
CA ASP A 203 -0.42 -0.30 18.67
C ASP A 203 -1.71 -1.13 18.60
N SER A 204 -2.82 -0.62 19.11
CA SER A 204 -4.06 -1.36 19.28
C SER A 204 -5.16 -0.86 18.31
N PRO A 205 -5.97 -1.76 17.72
CA PRO A 205 -7.07 -1.39 16.83
C PRO A 205 -8.21 -0.67 17.57
N LEU A 206 -9.04 0.06 16.83
CA LEU A 206 -10.23 0.73 17.34
C LEU A 206 -11.33 -0.29 17.64
N THR A 207 -11.99 -0.17 18.80
CA THR A 207 -13.12 -1.03 19.22
C THR A 207 -14.45 -0.28 19.13
N ASN A 208 -15.53 -0.98 18.74
CA ASN A 208 -16.88 -0.42 18.59
C ASN A 208 -17.57 -0.02 19.91
N ASN A 209 -17.04 -0.43 21.06
CA ASN A 209 -17.56 -0.02 22.37
C ASN A 209 -16.93 1.33 22.73
N GLY A 210 -17.60 2.40 22.31
CA GLY A 210 -17.10 3.77 22.22
C GLY A 210 -16.10 4.23 23.28
N ALA A 211 -14.91 4.65 22.86
CA ALA A 211 -14.00 5.45 23.68
C ALA A 211 -12.91 6.21 22.90
N TYR A 212 -13.19 6.72 21.69
CA TYR A 212 -12.22 7.61 21.00
C TYR A 212 -12.81 8.88 20.41
N HIS A 213 -14.15 8.97 20.33
CA HIS A 213 -14.84 10.16 19.79
C HIS A 213 -14.70 11.41 20.69
N LEU A 214 -14.01 11.31 21.84
CA LEU A 214 -13.77 12.41 22.78
C LEU A 214 -12.30 12.66 23.14
N ALA A 215 -11.34 11.93 22.54
CA ALA A 215 -9.92 12.07 22.91
C ALA A 215 -9.13 13.04 22.01
N LEU A 216 -9.69 13.46 20.88
CA LEU A 216 -9.05 14.44 19.97
C LEU A 216 -9.23 15.91 20.42
N TRP A 217 -9.96 16.18 21.51
CA TRP A 217 -10.25 17.57 21.95
C TRP A 217 -10.21 17.85 23.45
N THR A 218 -9.62 16.98 24.28
CA THR A 218 -9.51 17.27 25.72
C THR A 218 -8.08 17.06 26.25
N PRO A 219 -7.34 18.13 26.59
CA PRO A 219 -5.97 18.04 27.09
C PRO A 219 -5.87 17.64 28.57
N HIS A 220 -6.86 16.91 29.11
CA HIS A 220 -6.81 16.48 30.50
C HIS A 220 -7.71 15.27 30.74
N THR A 221 -7.14 14.07 30.72
CA THR A 221 -7.37 13.03 31.75
C THR A 221 -6.52 11.79 31.45
N ARG A 222 -5.40 11.67 32.17
CA ARG A 222 -4.76 10.37 32.41
C ARG A 222 -5.66 9.61 33.39
N LYS A 223 -6.19 8.44 33.00
CA LYS A 223 -6.17 7.16 33.77
C LYS A 223 -7.35 6.23 33.41
N LYS A 224 -6.97 4.94 33.27
CA LYS A 224 -7.75 3.69 33.51
C LYS A 224 -8.79 3.28 32.46
N TYR A 225 -8.43 2.33 31.59
CA TYR A 225 -9.34 1.28 31.12
C TYR A 225 -8.58 -0.03 30.85
N TYR A 226 -8.35 -0.81 31.91
CA TYR A 226 -8.21 -2.27 31.83
C TYR A 226 -8.99 -2.85 33.00
N ALA A 227 -10.21 -3.29 32.71
CA ALA A 227 -10.96 -4.19 33.58
C ALA A 227 -11.71 -5.16 32.67
N THR A 228 -11.19 -6.38 32.61
CA THR A 228 -11.92 -7.57 32.17
C THR A 228 -13.25 -7.66 32.94
N PRO A 229 -14.40 -7.86 32.29
CA PRO A 229 -15.63 -8.18 33.02
C PRO A 229 -15.50 -9.58 33.63
N PRO A 230 -15.92 -9.80 34.89
CA PRO A 230 -15.90 -11.11 35.51
C PRO A 230 -16.93 -12.04 34.86
N ALA A 231 -16.59 -13.32 34.79
CA ALA A 231 -17.48 -14.39 34.36
C ALA A 231 -18.74 -14.42 35.23
N LEU A 232 -19.91 -14.31 34.59
CA LEU A 232 -21.20 -14.60 35.22
C LEU A 232 -21.45 -16.12 35.10
N ASN A 233 -21.08 -16.84 36.16
CA ASN A 233 -21.61 -18.17 36.46
C ASN A 233 -22.81 -18.02 37.40
N ALA A 234 -23.87 -18.78 37.09
CA ALA A 234 -24.91 -19.35 37.96
C ALA A 234 -25.77 -18.41 38.83
N VAL A 235 -27.08 -18.37 38.54
CA VAL A 235 -28.16 -19.00 39.34
C VAL A 235 -29.23 -19.52 38.38
#